data_AF-A0A438DKS1-F1
#
_entry.id   AF-A0A438DKS1-F1
#
_cell.length_a   1.000
_cell.length_b   1.000
_cell.length_c   1.000
_cell.angle_alpha   90.00
_cell.angle_beta   90.00
_cell.angle_gamma   90.00
#
_symmetry.space_group_name_H-M   'P 1'
#
loop_
_entity.id
_entity.type
_entity.pdbx_description
1 polymer ?
#
loop_
_entity_poly.entity_id
_entity_poly.type
_entity_poly.pdbx_seq_one_letter_code
_entity_poly.pdbx_strand_id
1 'polypeptide(L)'
;EPNRIEMFALTHTRKDGTPVDDHSKEIMDQFQQLLSQPEGTSSSTSASSGASTFVSSTSVASTYVDEIYTQVMGPERHGRVRRYGFGPIPTSIFGSTSRRRSRVILSTQIENAQEMLIAAEQKFTTATEELSNVKEKLSHVKEKLSHVKETFEERLIEVQRKTREEVKEEFEEKMMEMQRKMQAQMQAQIQEQMMQMMQQFQQKQ
;
A
#
# COMPACT_ATOMS: atom_id res chain seq x y z
N GLU A 1 -29.59 27.40 -49.29
CA GLU A 1 -28.75 26.29 -49.77
C GLU A 1 -29.68 25.22 -50.34
N PRO A 2 -29.25 24.41 -51.32
CA PRO A 2 -30.10 23.33 -51.83
C PRO A 2 -30.36 22.28 -50.74
N ASN A 3 -31.61 21.82 -50.65
CA ASN A 3 -32.05 20.86 -49.65
C ASN A 3 -31.43 19.46 -49.92
N ARG A 4 -31.53 18.53 -48.96
CA ARG A 4 -31.04 17.16 -49.13
C ARG A 4 -31.61 16.52 -50.40
N ILE A 5 -32.93 16.43 -50.58
CA ILE A 5 -33.51 15.74 -51.75
C ILE A 5 -33.01 16.38 -53.07
N GLU A 6 -32.96 17.71 -53.15
CA GLU A 6 -32.39 18.45 -54.29
C GLU A 6 -30.92 18.09 -54.55
N MET A 7 -30.08 18.08 -53.51
CA MET A 7 -28.67 17.67 -53.59
C MET A 7 -28.49 16.19 -53.99
N PHE A 8 -29.50 15.33 -53.81
CA PHE A 8 -29.46 13.97 -54.37
C PHE A 8 -29.77 14.00 -55.87
N ALA A 9 -30.85 14.70 -56.28
CA ALA A 9 -31.19 14.87 -57.69
C ALA A 9 -30.03 15.48 -58.49
N LEU A 10 -29.40 16.55 -57.99
CA LEU A 10 -28.24 17.20 -58.62
C LEU A 10 -26.98 16.32 -58.75
N THR A 11 -26.84 15.27 -57.93
CA THR A 11 -25.68 14.37 -57.96
C THR A 11 -25.95 13.04 -58.68
N HIS A 12 -27.23 12.70 -58.88
CA HIS A 12 -27.66 11.42 -59.48
C HIS A 12 -28.51 11.62 -60.76
N THR A 13 -28.48 12.83 -61.35
CA THR A 13 -28.93 13.10 -62.73
C THR A 13 -27.75 13.33 -63.67
N ARG A 14 -27.93 12.97 -64.94
CA ARG A 14 -27.00 13.24 -66.04
C ARG A 14 -27.25 14.64 -66.59
N LYS A 15 -26.32 15.14 -67.42
CA LYS A 15 -26.46 16.45 -68.10
C LYS A 15 -27.74 16.54 -68.96
N ASP A 16 -28.22 15.40 -69.44
CA ASP A 16 -29.41 15.26 -70.27
C ASP A 16 -30.72 15.15 -69.45
N GLY A 17 -30.67 15.41 -68.14
CA GLY A 17 -31.81 15.38 -67.22
C GLY A 17 -32.27 13.97 -66.78
N THR A 18 -31.76 12.91 -67.41
CA THR A 18 -32.07 11.52 -67.04
C THR A 18 -31.35 11.09 -65.77
N PRO A 19 -31.90 10.15 -64.96
CA PRO A 19 -31.19 9.55 -63.83
C PRO A 19 -29.88 8.86 -64.25
N VAL A 20 -28.92 8.79 -63.32
CA VAL A 20 -27.63 8.12 -63.55
C VAL A 20 -27.81 6.60 -63.70
N ASP A 21 -28.64 5.98 -62.87
CA ASP A 21 -29.02 4.56 -62.92
C ASP A 21 -30.49 4.34 -62.47
N ASP A 22 -30.98 3.10 -62.64
CA ASP A 22 -32.36 2.74 -62.31
C ASP A 22 -32.67 2.82 -60.80
N HIS A 23 -31.67 2.61 -59.94
CA HIS A 23 -31.84 2.72 -58.49
C HIS A 23 -31.95 4.18 -58.03
N SER A 24 -31.17 5.10 -58.63
CA SER A 24 -31.34 6.54 -58.40
C SER A 24 -32.70 7.02 -58.89
N LYS A 25 -33.21 6.45 -60.00
CA LYS A 25 -34.57 6.71 -60.47
C LYS A 25 -35.60 6.27 -59.44
N GLU A 26 -35.55 5.02 -58.99
CA GLU A 26 -36.46 4.48 -57.95
C GLU A 26 -36.47 5.37 -56.68
N ILE A 27 -35.30 5.81 -56.24
CA ILE A 27 -35.14 6.71 -55.09
C ILE A 27 -35.76 8.09 -55.36
N MET A 28 -35.61 8.65 -56.56
CA MET A 28 -36.26 9.92 -56.94
C MET A 28 -37.78 9.78 -57.04
N ASP A 29 -38.27 8.67 -57.60
CA ASP A 29 -39.70 8.34 -57.66
C ASP A 29 -40.29 8.23 -56.23
N GLN A 30 -39.59 7.57 -55.30
CA GLN A 30 -39.97 7.51 -53.88
C GLN A 30 -39.95 8.89 -53.19
N PHE A 31 -38.92 9.71 -53.43
CA PHE A 31 -38.88 11.08 -52.90
C PHE A 31 -40.05 11.92 -53.42
N GLN A 32 -40.33 11.87 -54.72
CA GLN A 32 -41.44 12.63 -55.31
C GLN A 32 -42.79 12.10 -54.85
N GLN A 33 -42.94 10.79 -54.63
CA GLN A 33 -44.15 10.21 -54.03
C GLN A 33 -44.40 10.73 -52.62
N LEU A 34 -43.38 10.72 -51.75
CA LEU A 34 -43.52 11.18 -50.35
C LEU A 34 -43.73 12.70 -50.25
N LEU A 35 -43.00 13.49 -51.05
CA LEU A 35 -43.21 14.95 -51.15
C LEU A 35 -44.58 15.34 -51.72
N SER A 36 -45.27 14.43 -52.41
CA SER A 36 -46.62 14.66 -52.96
C SER A 36 -47.74 14.28 -52.00
N GLN A 37 -47.44 13.71 -50.82
CA GLN A 37 -48.47 13.39 -49.83
C GLN A 37 -48.73 14.60 -48.92
N PRO A 38 -49.99 15.10 -48.82
CA PRO A 38 -50.32 16.06 -47.77
C PRO A 38 -50.15 15.40 -46.39
N GLU A 39 -49.72 16.18 -45.39
CA GLU A 39 -49.35 15.62 -44.08
C GLU A 39 -50.46 14.78 -43.45
N GLY A 40 -50.13 13.53 -43.11
CA GLY A 40 -50.95 12.71 -42.21
C GLY A 40 -51.26 11.29 -42.68
N THR A 41 -50.26 10.41 -42.82
CA THR A 41 -50.45 8.97 -42.49
C THR A 41 -49.14 8.23 -42.18
N SER A 42 -49.24 7.20 -41.33
CA SER A 42 -48.32 6.05 -41.25
C SER A 42 -46.87 6.25 -40.75
N SER A 43 -46.76 6.64 -39.48
CA SER A 43 -46.09 5.84 -38.42
C SER A 43 -44.88 4.95 -38.79
N SER A 44 -43.71 5.19 -38.18
CA SER A 44 -43.25 4.37 -37.04
C SER A 44 -41.91 4.80 -36.38
N THR A 45 -41.88 4.77 -35.05
CA THR A 45 -40.69 4.58 -34.19
C THR A 45 -39.46 5.48 -34.38
N SER A 46 -39.59 6.78 -34.12
CA SER A 46 -38.46 7.61 -33.68
C SER A 46 -38.28 7.47 -32.16
N ALA A 47 -37.26 6.72 -31.72
CA ALA A 47 -36.92 6.58 -30.30
C ALA A 47 -36.41 7.92 -29.71
N SER A 48 -36.70 8.16 -28.43
CA SER A 48 -36.39 9.44 -27.78
C SER A 48 -34.87 9.69 -27.63
N SER A 49 -34.46 10.91 -27.98
CA SER A 49 -33.17 11.49 -27.59
C SER A 49 -33.34 13.01 -27.57
N GLY A 50 -33.48 13.57 -26.37
CA GLY A 50 -33.93 14.96 -26.20
C GLY A 50 -32.85 16.00 -26.46
N ALA A 51 -33.14 16.94 -27.37
CA ALA A 51 -32.46 18.22 -27.48
C ALA A 51 -33.52 19.29 -27.82
N SER A 52 -33.82 20.16 -26.86
CA SER A 52 -34.76 21.28 -27.08
C SER A 52 -33.98 22.51 -27.55
N THR A 53 -34.31 23.02 -28.74
CA THR A 53 -33.84 24.32 -29.20
C THR A 53 -34.87 24.99 -30.11
N PHE A 54 -34.98 26.31 -29.97
CA PHE A 54 -36.02 27.17 -30.55
C PHE A 54 -36.26 26.95 -32.06
N VAL A 55 -37.52 26.69 -32.41
CA VAL A 55 -37.98 26.58 -33.80
C VAL A 55 -38.20 27.98 -34.38
N SER A 56 -37.29 28.44 -35.23
CA SER A 56 -37.56 29.53 -36.16
C SER A 56 -38.28 28.96 -37.38
N SER A 57 -39.34 29.61 -37.89
CA SER A 57 -40.25 29.04 -38.90
C SER A 57 -39.63 28.64 -40.26
N THR A 58 -38.34 28.90 -40.47
CA THR A 58 -37.57 28.40 -41.62
C THR A 58 -37.09 26.94 -41.42
N SER A 59 -36.95 26.44 -40.18
CA SER A 59 -36.40 25.09 -39.94
C SER A 59 -37.39 23.95 -40.14
N VAL A 60 -38.71 24.20 -40.01
CA VAL A 60 -39.75 23.15 -40.12
C VAL A 60 -39.83 22.52 -41.51
N ALA A 61 -39.57 23.31 -42.57
CA ALA A 61 -39.48 22.78 -43.93
C ALA A 61 -38.22 21.93 -44.15
N SER A 62 -37.13 22.22 -43.43
CA SER A 62 -35.91 21.42 -43.47
C SER A 62 -36.05 20.10 -42.71
N THR A 63 -36.75 20.08 -41.57
CA THR A 63 -36.96 18.84 -40.81
C THR A 63 -37.82 17.83 -41.58
N TYR A 64 -38.94 18.26 -42.18
CA TYR A 64 -39.79 17.38 -42.98
C TYR A 64 -39.05 16.71 -44.15
N VAL A 65 -38.23 17.47 -44.88
CA VAL A 65 -37.45 16.93 -46.01
C VAL A 65 -36.27 16.06 -45.53
N ASP A 66 -35.67 16.38 -44.38
CA ASP A 66 -34.67 15.52 -43.75
C ASP A 66 -35.28 14.21 -43.23
N GLU A 67 -36.51 14.24 -42.70
CA GLU A 67 -37.27 13.07 -42.27
C GLU A 67 -37.57 12.14 -43.45
N ILE A 68 -38.16 12.65 -44.54
CA ILE A 68 -38.32 11.90 -45.80
C ILE A 68 -36.98 11.33 -46.28
N TYR A 69 -35.90 12.12 -46.22
CA TYR A 69 -34.57 11.64 -46.61
C TYR A 69 -34.09 10.48 -45.73
N THR A 70 -34.33 10.51 -44.42
CA THR A 70 -34.02 9.39 -43.51
C THR A 70 -34.98 8.20 -43.62
N GLN A 71 -36.20 8.39 -44.11
CA GLN A 71 -37.15 7.31 -44.37
C GLN A 71 -36.71 6.47 -45.58
N VAL A 72 -36.43 7.12 -46.72
CA VAL A 72 -35.99 6.44 -47.96
C VAL A 72 -34.59 5.84 -47.82
N MET A 73 -33.65 6.57 -47.21
CA MET A 73 -32.26 6.09 -47.09
C MET A 73 -32.01 5.27 -45.82
N GLY A 74 -32.95 5.22 -44.88
CA GLY A 74 -32.71 4.76 -43.51
C GLY A 74 -31.84 5.73 -42.69
N PRO A 75 -31.86 5.60 -41.35
CA PRO A 75 -31.19 6.51 -40.43
C PRO A 75 -29.67 6.53 -40.64
N GLU A 76 -29.09 7.68 -40.33
CA GLU A 76 -27.67 7.94 -40.55
C GLU A 76 -26.80 7.28 -39.46
N ARG A 77 -25.63 6.76 -39.85
CA ARG A 77 -24.76 6.01 -38.93
C ARG A 77 -23.76 6.92 -38.23
N HIS A 78 -23.46 6.62 -36.96
CA HIS A 78 -22.51 7.36 -36.14
C HIS A 78 -21.14 7.50 -36.85
N GLY A 79 -20.69 8.74 -37.08
CA GLY A 79 -19.49 9.02 -37.89
C GLY A 79 -19.75 9.14 -39.41
N ARG A 80 -20.94 9.62 -39.80
CA ARG A 80 -21.51 9.93 -41.15
C ARG A 80 -22.80 10.73 -40.88
N VAL A 81 -23.56 11.43 -41.74
CA VAL A 81 -23.45 12.29 -42.95
C VAL A 81 -23.03 11.77 -44.35
N ARG A 82 -23.88 10.96 -44.99
CA ARG A 82 -23.81 10.46 -46.38
C ARG A 82 -23.45 11.49 -47.47
N ARG A 83 -23.70 12.78 -47.26
CA ARG A 83 -23.62 13.85 -48.28
C ARG A 83 -22.31 14.65 -48.28
N TYR A 84 -21.71 14.87 -47.11
CA TYR A 84 -20.63 15.85 -46.94
C TYR A 84 -19.23 15.28 -47.24
N GLY A 85 -19.15 14.13 -47.92
CA GLY A 85 -17.91 13.41 -48.20
C GLY A 85 -17.36 12.71 -46.97
N PHE A 86 -17.39 11.37 -46.95
CA PHE A 86 -16.81 10.62 -45.84
C PHE A 86 -15.49 9.97 -46.23
N GLY A 87 -14.41 10.53 -45.65
CA GLY A 87 -13.18 9.79 -45.41
C GLY A 87 -13.42 8.57 -44.50
N PRO A 88 -12.37 7.77 -44.23
CA PRO A 88 -12.52 6.50 -43.54
C PRO A 88 -13.14 6.70 -42.13
N ILE A 89 -14.24 5.98 -41.87
CA ILE A 89 -14.93 6.02 -40.57
C ILE A 89 -13.98 5.44 -39.50
N PRO A 90 -13.73 6.12 -38.36
CA PRO A 90 -12.71 5.67 -37.39
C PRO A 90 -12.84 4.22 -36.90
N THR A 91 -14.08 3.70 -36.84
CA THR A 91 -14.39 2.30 -36.47
C THR A 91 -13.92 1.26 -37.49
N SER A 92 -13.55 1.68 -38.70
CA SER A 92 -13.00 0.81 -39.76
C SER A 92 -11.47 0.83 -39.83
N ILE A 93 -10.80 1.78 -39.16
CA ILE A 93 -9.34 1.98 -39.26
C ILE A 93 -8.59 1.16 -38.20
N PHE A 94 -9.17 1.03 -37.01
CA PHE A 94 -8.56 0.29 -35.90
C PHE A 94 -9.24 -1.06 -35.66
N GLY A 95 -8.46 -2.12 -35.83
CA GLY A 95 -8.92 -3.50 -35.79
C GLY A 95 -9.45 -4.00 -34.43
N SER A 96 -9.89 -5.25 -34.44
CA SER A 96 -10.65 -5.91 -33.39
C SER A 96 -10.07 -5.81 -31.97
N THR A 97 -10.80 -5.08 -31.11
CA THR A 97 -10.88 -5.32 -29.66
C THR A 97 -9.61 -5.10 -28.82
N SER A 98 -8.89 -4.00 -29.04
CA SER A 98 -7.91 -3.46 -28.06
C SER A 98 -8.39 -3.56 -26.59
N ARG A 99 -9.65 -3.15 -26.34
CA ARG A 99 -10.34 -3.20 -25.03
C ARG A 99 -10.54 -4.60 -24.42
N ARG A 100 -10.44 -5.69 -25.19
CA ARG A 100 -10.43 -7.07 -24.63
C ARG A 100 -9.01 -7.51 -24.28
N ARG A 101 -8.03 -7.23 -25.16
CA ARG A 101 -6.63 -7.62 -24.94
C ARG A 101 -6.00 -6.87 -23.77
N SER A 102 -6.30 -5.59 -23.59
CA SER A 102 -5.84 -4.82 -22.42
C SER A 102 -6.43 -5.34 -21.10
N ARG A 103 -7.70 -5.77 -21.08
CA ARG A 103 -8.34 -6.31 -19.86
C ARG A 103 -7.64 -7.56 -19.34
N VAL A 104 -7.23 -8.48 -20.23
CA VAL A 104 -6.52 -9.71 -19.85
C VAL A 104 -5.09 -9.43 -19.36
N ILE A 105 -4.40 -8.46 -19.98
CA ILE A 105 -3.08 -8.01 -19.52
C ILE A 105 -3.19 -7.34 -18.13
N LEU A 106 -4.25 -6.56 -17.89
CA LEU A 106 -4.48 -5.92 -16.60
C LEU A 106 -4.88 -6.92 -15.50
N SER A 107 -5.70 -7.94 -15.79
CA SER A 107 -6.08 -8.93 -14.77
C SER A 107 -4.87 -9.75 -14.30
N THR A 108 -4.07 -10.27 -15.23
CA THR A 108 -2.84 -11.02 -14.88
C THR A 108 -1.80 -10.18 -14.13
N GLN A 109 -1.70 -8.87 -14.41
CA GLN A 109 -0.85 -7.97 -13.60
C GLN A 109 -1.40 -7.73 -12.19
N ILE A 110 -2.72 -7.65 -12.02
CA ILE A 110 -3.37 -7.51 -10.71
C ILE A 110 -3.23 -8.80 -9.90
N GLU A 111 -3.45 -9.96 -10.53
CA GLU A 111 -3.29 -11.30 -9.93
C GLU A 111 -1.84 -11.49 -9.41
N ASN A 112 -0.83 -11.27 -10.26
CA ASN A 112 0.58 -11.34 -9.87
C ASN A 112 0.94 -10.34 -8.75
N ALA A 113 0.37 -9.13 -8.78
CA ALA A 113 0.61 -8.12 -7.73
C ALA A 113 -0.04 -8.51 -6.40
N GLN A 114 -1.19 -9.18 -6.42
CA GLN A 114 -1.85 -9.71 -5.22
C GLN A 114 -1.06 -10.88 -4.62
N GLU A 115 -0.54 -11.81 -5.45
CA GLU A 115 0.34 -12.88 -4.97
C GLU A 115 1.62 -12.32 -4.32
N MET A 116 2.26 -11.33 -4.95
CA MET A 116 3.42 -10.65 -4.37
C MET A 116 3.09 -9.92 -3.06
N LEU A 117 1.90 -9.34 -2.93
CA LEU A 117 1.46 -8.65 -1.71
C LEU A 117 1.21 -9.66 -0.57
N ILE A 118 0.48 -10.75 -0.83
CA ILE A 118 0.27 -11.83 0.16
C ILE A 118 1.61 -12.43 0.61
N ALA A 119 2.53 -12.67 -0.33
CA ALA A 119 3.87 -13.17 -0.03
C ALA A 119 4.76 -12.15 0.70
N ALA A 120 4.43 -10.85 0.66
CA ALA A 120 5.07 -9.82 1.47
C ALA A 120 4.45 -9.75 2.88
N GLU A 121 3.12 -9.78 2.99
CA GLU A 121 2.40 -9.83 4.27
C GLU A 121 2.84 -11.03 5.13
N GLN A 122 2.92 -12.22 4.53
CA GLN A 122 3.43 -13.43 5.23
C GLN A 122 4.86 -13.27 5.74
N LYS A 123 5.74 -12.59 4.99
CA LYS A 123 7.12 -12.31 5.43
C LYS A 123 7.15 -11.26 6.54
N PHE A 124 6.24 -10.29 6.52
CA PHE A 124 6.09 -9.36 7.63
C PHE A 124 5.58 -10.06 8.89
N THR A 125 4.59 -10.96 8.81
CA THR A 125 4.11 -11.70 9.98
C THR A 125 5.22 -12.56 10.59
N THR A 126 5.95 -13.35 9.78
CA THR A 126 7.07 -14.15 10.31
C THR A 126 8.18 -13.28 10.88
N ALA A 127 8.52 -12.14 10.26
CA ALA A 127 9.51 -11.21 10.81
C ALA A 127 9.05 -10.56 12.13
N THR A 128 7.75 -10.30 12.31
CA THR A 128 7.22 -9.82 13.60
C THR A 128 7.24 -10.88 14.70
N GLU A 129 7.05 -12.16 14.35
CA GLU A 129 7.21 -13.28 15.27
C GLU A 129 8.68 -13.50 15.64
N GLU A 130 9.61 -13.41 14.69
CA GLU A 130 11.05 -13.46 14.99
C GLU A 130 11.48 -12.30 15.89
N LEU A 131 10.98 -11.07 15.64
CA LEU A 131 11.25 -9.91 16.50
C LEU A 131 10.66 -10.05 17.91
N SER A 132 9.48 -10.67 18.09
CA SER A 132 8.93 -10.92 19.43
C SER A 132 9.78 -11.94 20.20
N ASN A 133 10.17 -13.04 19.55
CA ASN A 133 11.08 -14.05 20.10
C ASN A 133 12.46 -13.49 20.47
N VAL A 134 13.02 -12.58 19.65
CA VAL A 134 14.29 -11.89 19.95
C VAL A 134 14.13 -10.92 21.12
N LYS A 135 13.01 -10.19 21.19
CA LYS A 135 12.69 -9.26 22.29
C LYS A 135 12.55 -9.99 23.63
N GLU A 136 11.89 -11.15 23.65
CA GLU A 136 11.76 -12.01 24.85
C GLU A 136 13.13 -12.50 25.34
N LYS A 137 13.94 -13.06 24.43
CA LYS A 137 15.32 -13.48 24.72
C LYS A 137 16.17 -12.33 25.26
N LEU A 138 16.01 -11.12 24.70
CA LEU A 138 16.71 -9.92 25.18
C LEU A 138 16.26 -9.50 26.58
N SER A 139 14.97 -9.58 26.92
CA SER A 139 14.52 -9.33 28.31
C SER A 139 15.07 -10.35 29.30
N HIS A 140 15.10 -11.64 28.94
CA HIS A 140 15.63 -12.69 29.82
C HIS A 140 17.16 -12.59 30.00
N VAL A 141 17.90 -12.18 28.96
CA VAL A 141 19.33 -11.86 29.06
C VAL A 141 19.55 -10.65 29.97
N LYS A 142 18.71 -9.60 29.86
CA LYS A 142 18.79 -8.42 30.71
C LYS A 142 18.54 -8.75 32.19
N GLU A 143 17.53 -9.56 32.48
CA GLU A 143 17.17 -10.07 33.81
C GLU A 143 18.34 -10.86 34.44
N LYS A 144 18.90 -11.82 33.70
CA LYS A 144 20.11 -12.56 34.11
C LYS A 144 21.30 -11.64 34.38
N LEU A 145 21.49 -10.60 33.57
CA LEU A 145 22.58 -9.64 33.75
C LEU A 145 22.38 -8.78 35.02
N SER A 146 21.14 -8.40 35.37
CA SER A 146 20.85 -7.78 36.68
C SER A 146 21.19 -8.69 37.85
N HIS A 147 20.80 -9.97 37.85
CA HIS A 147 21.15 -10.90 38.93
C HIS A 147 22.66 -11.18 39.03
N VAL A 148 23.38 -11.24 37.90
CA VAL A 148 24.84 -11.36 37.89
C VAL A 148 25.51 -10.09 38.45
N LYS A 149 24.95 -8.90 38.20
CA LYS A 149 25.42 -7.64 38.80
C LYS A 149 25.17 -7.62 40.31
N GLU A 150 23.94 -7.91 40.73
CA GLU A 150 23.50 -7.95 42.13
C GLU A 150 24.35 -8.91 42.97
N THR A 151 24.46 -10.18 42.55
CA THR A 151 25.28 -11.19 43.23
C THR A 151 26.80 -10.95 43.14
N PHE A 152 27.26 -10.00 42.31
CA PHE A 152 28.65 -9.53 42.31
C PHE A 152 28.85 -8.36 43.29
N GLU A 153 27.90 -7.43 43.37
CA GLU A 153 27.89 -6.34 44.35
C GLU A 153 27.78 -6.89 45.79
N GLU A 154 26.95 -7.90 46.03
CA GLU A 154 26.87 -8.62 47.31
C GLU A 154 28.22 -9.24 47.72
N ARG A 155 28.87 -9.98 46.80
CA ARG A 155 30.20 -10.59 47.07
C ARG A 155 31.27 -9.55 47.34
N LEU A 156 31.23 -8.40 46.65
CA LEU A 156 32.17 -7.31 46.88
C LEU A 156 32.03 -6.76 48.31
N ILE A 157 30.79 -6.58 48.78
CA ILE A 157 30.49 -6.16 50.16
C ILE A 157 30.90 -7.25 51.16
N GLU A 158 30.62 -8.52 50.87
CA GLU A 158 30.98 -9.65 51.74
C GLU A 158 32.50 -9.79 51.93
N VAL A 159 33.28 -9.67 50.83
CA VAL A 159 34.74 -9.70 50.86
C VAL A 159 35.29 -8.52 51.66
N GLN A 160 34.81 -7.30 51.42
CA GLN A 160 35.23 -6.10 52.16
C GLN A 160 34.89 -6.20 53.66
N ARG A 161 33.76 -6.83 54.02
CA ARG A 161 33.40 -7.10 55.42
C ARG A 161 34.34 -8.14 56.04
N LYS A 162 34.58 -9.27 55.37
CA LYS A 162 35.47 -10.35 55.85
C LYS A 162 36.89 -9.86 56.08
N THR A 163 37.51 -9.19 55.12
CA THR A 163 38.88 -8.66 55.29
C THR A 163 38.99 -7.64 56.42
N ARG A 164 37.91 -6.88 56.68
CA ARG A 164 37.86 -5.93 57.81
C ARG A 164 37.68 -6.63 59.17
N GLU A 165 36.95 -7.74 59.20
CA GLU A 165 36.79 -8.57 60.40
C GLU A 165 38.08 -9.34 60.71
N GLU A 166 38.69 -9.99 59.72
CA GLU A 166 40.00 -10.66 59.83
C GLU A 166 41.09 -9.73 60.40
N VAL A 167 41.22 -8.51 59.85
CA VAL A 167 42.17 -7.49 60.34
C VAL A 167 41.85 -7.03 61.78
N LYS A 168 40.57 -7.06 62.19
CA LYS A 168 40.16 -6.71 63.56
C LYS A 168 40.44 -7.85 64.54
N GLU A 169 40.19 -9.09 64.16
CA GLU A 169 40.49 -10.28 64.97
C GLU A 169 42.01 -10.46 65.15
N GLU A 170 42.82 -10.29 64.09
CA GLU A 170 44.29 -10.25 64.20
C GLU A 170 44.78 -9.19 65.20
N PHE A 171 44.13 -8.02 65.23
CA PHE A 171 44.50 -6.95 66.16
C PHE A 171 44.11 -7.28 67.61
N GLU A 172 42.93 -7.83 67.83
CA GLU A 172 42.46 -8.26 69.16
C GLU A 172 43.26 -9.46 69.70
N GLU A 173 43.67 -10.40 68.85
CA GLU A 173 44.59 -11.48 69.23
C GLU A 173 45.97 -10.94 69.61
N LYS A 174 46.57 -10.05 68.82
CA LYS A 174 47.87 -9.41 69.13
C LYS A 174 47.82 -8.62 70.44
N MET A 175 46.69 -7.97 70.74
CA MET A 175 46.48 -7.30 72.03
C MET A 175 46.40 -8.29 73.21
N MET A 176 45.66 -9.40 73.06
CA MET A 176 45.61 -10.45 74.09
C MET A 176 46.96 -11.15 74.29
N GLU A 177 47.71 -11.40 73.22
CA GLU A 177 49.04 -12.00 73.29
C GLU A 177 50.05 -11.06 73.99
N MET A 178 50.00 -9.75 73.69
CA MET A 178 50.78 -8.72 74.38
C MET A 178 50.46 -8.66 75.87
N GLN A 179 49.17 -8.71 76.24
CA GLN A 179 48.73 -8.70 77.64
C GLN A 179 49.19 -9.96 78.38
N ARG A 180 49.12 -11.14 77.75
CA ARG A 180 49.67 -12.39 78.30
C ARG A 180 51.18 -12.34 78.49
N LYS A 181 51.93 -11.82 77.51
CA LYS A 181 53.40 -11.64 77.60
C LYS A 181 53.77 -10.71 78.76
N MET A 182 53.06 -9.60 78.94
CA MET A 182 53.24 -8.67 80.06
C MET A 182 52.99 -9.34 81.42
N GLN A 183 51.91 -10.10 81.56
CA GLN A 183 51.60 -10.86 82.79
C GLN A 183 52.65 -11.93 83.08
N ALA A 184 53.08 -12.68 82.06
CA ALA A 184 54.11 -13.72 82.20
C ALA A 184 55.47 -13.13 82.59
N GLN A 185 55.87 -11.99 82.01
CA GLN A 185 57.10 -11.29 82.38
C GLN A 185 57.07 -10.81 83.83
N MET A 186 55.95 -10.25 84.28
CA MET A 186 55.77 -9.83 85.68
C MET A 186 55.83 -11.02 86.65
N GLN A 187 55.21 -12.15 86.31
CA GLN A 187 55.29 -13.37 87.12
C GLN A 187 56.72 -13.95 87.16
N ALA A 188 57.43 -13.98 86.04
CA ALA A 188 58.82 -14.43 85.97
C ALA A 188 59.74 -13.56 86.83
N GLN A 189 59.59 -12.22 86.79
CA GLN A 189 60.38 -11.31 87.60
C GLN A 189 60.14 -11.50 89.11
N ILE A 190 58.90 -11.78 89.53
CA ILE A 190 58.57 -12.11 90.92
C ILE A 190 59.20 -13.45 91.34
N GLN A 191 59.17 -14.46 90.47
CA GLN A 191 59.81 -15.76 90.72
C GLN A 191 61.34 -15.65 90.82
N GLU A 192 61.97 -14.82 89.98
CA GLU A 192 63.41 -14.58 90.00
C GLU A 192 63.84 -13.89 91.31
N GLN A 193 63.14 -12.83 91.74
CA GLN A 193 63.41 -12.17 93.03
C GLN A 193 63.25 -13.13 94.22
N MET A 194 62.22 -13.99 94.19
CA MET A 194 62.02 -15.02 95.21
C MET A 194 63.14 -16.07 95.22
N MET A 195 63.63 -16.49 94.05
CA MET A 195 64.76 -17.41 93.94
C MET A 195 66.07 -16.81 94.46
N GLN A 196 66.36 -15.55 94.09
CA GLN A 196 67.52 -14.80 94.61
C GLN A 196 67.47 -14.66 96.14
N MET A 197 66.29 -14.37 96.70
CA MET A 197 66.09 -14.29 98.16
C MET A 197 66.35 -15.64 98.85
N MET A 198 65.84 -16.73 98.28
CA MET A 198 66.03 -18.09 98.81
C MET A 198 67.51 -18.51 98.76
N GLN A 199 68.22 -18.14 97.70
CA GLN A 199 69.66 -18.39 97.55
C GLN A 199 70.50 -17.60 98.55
N GLN A 200 70.16 -16.33 98.81
CA GLN A 200 70.80 -15.55 99.88
C GLN A 200 70.50 -16.07 101.30
N PHE A 201 69.37 -16.73 101.51
CA PHE A 201 69.07 -17.38 102.79
C PHE A 201 69.93 -18.63 103.01
N GLN A 202 70.08 -19.47 101.98
CA GLN A 202 70.93 -20.67 102.04
C GLN A 202 72.43 -20.34 102.17
N GLN A 203 72.90 -19.19 101.68
CA GLN A 203 74.29 -18.73 101.85
C GLN A 203 74.59 -18.11 103.24
N LYS A 204 73.62 -18.13 104.17
CA LYS A 204 73.73 -17.53 105.52
C LYS A 204 73.49 -18.54 106.66
N GLN A 205 73.56 -19.84 106.36
CA GLN A 205 73.65 -20.94 107.33
C GLN A 205 74.90 -21.77 107.05
#